data_AF-A0A2E4WN55-F1
#
_entry.id   AF-A0A2E4WN55-F1
#
_cell.length_a   1.000
_cell.length_b   1.000
_cell.length_c   1.000
_cell.angle_alpha   90.00
_cell.angle_beta   90.00
_cell.angle_gamma   90.00
#
_symmetry.space_group_name_H-M   'P 1'
#
loop_
_entity.id
_entity.type
_entity.pdbx_description
1 polymer ?
#
loop_
_entity_poly.entity_id
_entity_poly.type
_entity_poly.pdbx_seq_one_letter_code
_entity_poly.pdbx_strand_id
1 'polypeptide(L)'
;MNRKFNIKNITTASVLMAALTSGAALSADSDKSFMVRLSVDGKVSVPEWVTINYVYGNWGNVGAPHSCQNWVAPTDTIDWGESYQQSRLCKQTQNRTETPILFNPVLKTTKEGPVSVGSRDVSVTEFRPNIGTRDYIDGERIGTFGAWSRSSANYECDAWSPKPEDVDLYDSFTQSRTCLKDEVRTRDVFHVWASGKETFKRTETETRTVTDGEQQQATGARDYISGTRIANWSSWSNDGVPYNCETWSPSPSTVNLNQDFQQSRSCSQKQISDRDIFDVWRSGKETLNRNEDRSQVITVTQSQGSTGTKDFIKSTRNDSWSAWSNSGSPYGCTEWKADVSEVNYGESFTQERSCSQNQTRSRDVLNVWESGKETLNKVEDDSQVVTVTQNQSATGTKDYIVSQRLQAGRHGLIQERPMHAVRGHLRLRRSIWVNHSLRAALALKIR
;
A
#
# COMPACT_ATOMS: atom_id res chain seq x y z
N MET A 1 27.48 -132.17 -81.29
CA MET A 1 26.48 -133.26 -81.33
C MET A 1 25.91 -133.33 -82.74
N ASN A 2 25.93 -134.53 -83.33
CA ASN A 2 25.69 -134.85 -84.73
C ASN A 2 24.25 -134.59 -85.22
N ARG A 3 24.12 -134.09 -86.48
CA ARG A 3 23.12 -134.42 -87.53
C ARG A 3 21.62 -134.31 -87.16
N LYS A 4 20.76 -133.65 -87.93
CA LYS A 4 20.39 -133.91 -89.35
C LYS A 4 19.44 -132.76 -89.78
N PHE A 5 19.73 -132.07 -90.87
CA PHE A 5 18.71 -131.30 -91.59
C PHE A 5 17.74 -132.27 -92.23
N ASN A 6 16.46 -132.16 -91.90
CA ASN A 6 15.41 -132.93 -92.55
C ASN A 6 14.71 -132.07 -93.59
N ILE A 7 14.67 -132.59 -94.82
CA ILE A 7 14.20 -131.94 -96.03
C ILE A 7 12.68 -132.15 -96.13
N LYS A 8 11.98 -131.04 -96.39
CA LYS A 8 10.61 -130.91 -96.96
C LYS A 8 9.42 -131.37 -96.10
N ASN A 9 8.53 -130.41 -95.86
CA ASN A 9 7.22 -130.37 -96.51
C ASN A 9 6.81 -128.89 -96.64
N ILE A 10 7.12 -128.30 -97.81
CA ILE A 10 6.68 -126.95 -98.16
C ILE A 10 5.17 -127.04 -98.38
N THR A 11 4.39 -126.49 -97.47
CA THR A 11 2.93 -126.50 -97.52
C THR A 11 2.42 -125.46 -98.52
N THR A 12 1.38 -125.85 -99.24
CA THR A 12 0.72 -125.16 -100.36
C THR A 12 0.23 -123.74 -100.05
N ALA A 13 -0.01 -123.40 -98.78
CA ALA A 13 -0.45 -122.06 -98.36
C ALA A 13 0.61 -120.97 -98.64
N SER A 14 1.89 -121.30 -98.51
CA SER A 14 3.00 -120.36 -98.76
C SER A 14 3.16 -120.04 -100.25
N VAL A 15 2.76 -120.96 -101.13
CA VAL A 15 2.89 -120.83 -102.59
C VAL A 15 1.69 -120.10 -103.21
N LEU A 16 0.49 -120.25 -102.64
CA LEU A 16 -0.72 -119.57 -103.13
C LEU A 16 -0.67 -118.05 -102.87
N MET A 17 -0.12 -117.62 -101.72
CA MET A 17 0.07 -116.20 -101.37
C MET A 17 1.14 -115.52 -102.23
N ALA A 18 2.18 -116.24 -102.64
CA ALA A 18 3.21 -115.72 -103.55
C ALA A 18 2.69 -115.55 -104.99
N ALA A 19 1.77 -116.41 -105.45
CA ALA A 19 1.19 -116.34 -106.79
C ALA A 19 0.13 -115.23 -106.96
N LEU A 20 -0.61 -114.88 -105.91
CA LEU A 20 -1.60 -113.79 -105.95
C LEU A 20 -0.99 -112.39 -105.78
N THR A 21 0.23 -112.30 -105.23
CA THR A 21 0.93 -111.01 -105.02
C THR A 21 1.93 -110.66 -106.12
N SER A 22 2.33 -111.61 -106.97
CA SER A 22 3.34 -111.41 -108.03
C SER A 22 2.78 -111.13 -109.43
N GLY A 23 1.47 -111.30 -109.66
CA GLY A 23 0.84 -111.04 -110.97
C GLY A 23 0.49 -109.58 -111.28
N ALA A 24 0.66 -108.64 -110.33
CA ALA A 24 0.29 -107.23 -110.51
C ALA A 24 1.40 -106.35 -111.12
N ALA A 25 2.54 -106.91 -111.49
CA ALA A 25 3.63 -106.16 -112.10
C ALA A 25 4.26 -106.98 -113.22
N LEU A 26 3.71 -106.89 -114.44
CA LEU A 26 4.39 -106.88 -115.75
C LEU A 26 3.31 -106.87 -116.85
N SER A 27 3.30 -105.79 -117.62
CA SER A 27 2.25 -105.39 -118.54
C SER A 27 2.28 -106.07 -119.91
N ALA A 28 1.15 -105.96 -120.61
CA ALA A 28 1.07 -105.70 -122.06
C ALA A 28 1.53 -106.82 -123.01
N ASP A 29 0.66 -107.81 -123.24
CA ASP A 29 0.31 -108.28 -124.59
C ASP A 29 -0.91 -109.21 -124.49
N SER A 30 -1.95 -108.99 -125.28
CA SER A 30 -3.11 -109.89 -125.38
C SER A 30 -2.68 -111.19 -126.07
N ASP A 31 -3.23 -112.32 -125.61
CA ASP A 31 -3.05 -113.69 -126.16
C ASP A 31 -1.82 -114.51 -125.77
N LYS A 32 -1.33 -114.37 -124.53
CA LYS A 32 -0.47 -115.41 -123.93
C LYS A 32 -0.97 -115.83 -122.55
N SER A 33 -1.72 -116.93 -122.50
CA SER A 33 -2.08 -117.62 -121.27
C SER A 33 -0.91 -118.51 -120.80
N PHE A 34 -0.36 -118.20 -119.64
CA PHE A 34 0.61 -119.09 -118.98
C PHE A 34 -0.16 -120.13 -118.16
N MET A 35 -0.34 -121.32 -118.73
CA MET A 35 -0.80 -122.48 -117.96
C MET A 35 0.38 -123.09 -117.20
N VAL A 36 0.48 -122.78 -115.91
CA VAL A 36 1.36 -123.50 -114.99
C VAL A 36 0.61 -124.73 -114.47
N ARG A 37 0.89 -125.90 -115.07
CA ARG A 37 0.45 -127.20 -114.53
C ARG A 37 1.44 -127.64 -113.44
N LEU A 38 1.02 -127.54 -112.17
CA LEU A 38 1.74 -128.07 -111.03
C LEU A 38 1.00 -129.31 -110.50
N SER A 39 1.63 -130.48 -110.62
CA SER A 39 1.18 -131.69 -109.92
C SER A 39 1.57 -131.55 -108.44
N VAL A 40 0.57 -131.42 -107.57
CA VAL A 40 0.75 -131.30 -106.12
C VAL A 40 0.18 -132.54 -105.46
N ASP A 41 1.06 -133.37 -104.91
CA ASP A 41 0.71 -134.60 -104.20
C ASP A 41 0.49 -134.28 -102.72
N GLY A 42 -0.78 -134.23 -102.28
CA GLY A 42 -1.17 -133.94 -100.90
C GLY A 42 -2.45 -133.10 -100.77
N LYS A 43 -3.43 -133.62 -100.02
CA LYS A 43 -4.77 -133.03 -99.75
C LYS A 43 -4.66 -131.57 -99.28
N VAL A 44 -5.02 -130.61 -100.13
CA VAL A 44 -5.07 -129.18 -99.77
C VAL A 44 -6.36 -128.92 -98.98
N SER A 45 -6.23 -128.63 -97.68
CA SER A 45 -7.33 -128.15 -96.83
C SER A 45 -7.27 -126.63 -96.76
N VAL A 46 -8.17 -125.95 -97.46
CA VAL A 46 -8.32 -124.49 -97.36
C VAL A 46 -9.36 -124.21 -96.27
N PRO A 47 -9.07 -123.38 -95.25
CA PRO A 47 -10.05 -123.03 -94.23
C PRO A 47 -11.31 -122.43 -94.87
N GLU A 48 -12.47 -122.89 -94.44
CA GLU A 48 -13.75 -122.67 -95.12
C GLU A 48 -14.18 -121.19 -95.10
N TRP A 49 -13.74 -120.41 -94.10
CA TRP A 49 -14.05 -118.99 -93.96
C TRP A 49 -12.84 -118.24 -93.39
N VAL A 50 -12.36 -117.22 -94.11
CA VAL A 50 -11.28 -116.32 -93.67
C VAL A 50 -11.78 -114.88 -93.59
N THR A 51 -11.44 -114.16 -92.52
CA THR A 51 -11.78 -112.75 -92.37
C THR A 51 -10.95 -111.92 -93.32
N ILE A 52 -11.61 -111.24 -94.25
CA ILE A 52 -10.94 -110.40 -95.25
C ILE A 52 -11.07 -108.90 -94.96
N ASN A 53 -12.09 -108.51 -94.19
CA ASN A 53 -12.31 -107.12 -93.80
C ASN A 53 -13.23 -107.05 -92.57
N TYR A 54 -13.35 -105.88 -91.97
CA TYR A 54 -14.36 -105.57 -90.96
C TYR A 54 -15.23 -104.42 -91.44
N VAL A 55 -16.54 -104.55 -91.26
CA VAL A 55 -17.45 -103.42 -91.29
C VAL A 55 -17.49 -102.85 -89.87
N TYR A 56 -16.98 -101.64 -89.73
CA TYR A 56 -16.98 -100.94 -88.44
C TYR A 56 -18.20 -100.03 -88.37
N GLY A 57 -18.98 -100.18 -87.30
CA GLY A 57 -19.96 -99.18 -86.91
C GLY A 57 -19.30 -97.91 -86.38
N ASN A 58 -20.12 -96.88 -86.15
CA ASN A 58 -19.66 -95.65 -85.51
C ASN A 58 -19.35 -95.91 -84.03
N TRP A 59 -18.31 -95.25 -83.51
CA TRP A 59 -18.05 -95.22 -82.07
C TRP A 59 -19.17 -94.46 -81.36
N GLY A 60 -19.87 -95.14 -80.45
CA GLY A 60 -20.86 -94.56 -79.55
C GLY A 60 -20.32 -94.48 -78.12
N ASN A 61 -20.60 -93.38 -77.44
CA ASN A 61 -20.29 -93.22 -76.01
C ASN A 61 -21.13 -94.20 -75.19
N VAL A 62 -20.49 -94.84 -74.21
CA VAL A 62 -21.16 -95.74 -73.26
C VAL A 62 -21.03 -95.16 -71.86
N GLY A 63 -22.17 -94.85 -71.24
CA GLY A 63 -22.22 -94.23 -69.91
C GLY A 63 -21.67 -92.80 -69.87
N ALA A 64 -21.51 -92.28 -68.66
CA ALA A 64 -20.93 -90.96 -68.41
C ALA A 64 -19.38 -91.02 -68.38
N PRO A 65 -18.68 -89.88 -68.61
CA PRO A 65 -17.24 -89.80 -68.40
C PRO A 65 -16.83 -90.23 -67.00
N HIS A 66 -15.68 -90.89 -66.87
CA HIS A 66 -15.19 -91.45 -65.60
C HIS A 66 -13.66 -91.29 -65.45
N SER A 67 -13.13 -91.65 -64.28
CA SER A 67 -11.70 -91.54 -63.93
C SER A 67 -11.12 -90.14 -64.22
N CYS A 68 -11.86 -89.11 -63.84
CA CYS A 68 -11.49 -87.72 -64.08
C CYS A 68 -10.34 -87.26 -63.19
N GLN A 69 -9.46 -86.44 -63.75
CA GLN A 69 -8.45 -85.69 -63.00
C GLN A 69 -9.09 -84.58 -62.15
N ASN A 70 -8.28 -83.97 -61.27
CA ASN A 70 -8.67 -82.76 -60.56
C ASN A 70 -8.92 -81.61 -61.55
N TRP A 71 -9.83 -80.71 -61.18
CA TRP A 71 -10.07 -79.49 -61.95
C TRP A 71 -8.82 -78.61 -61.97
N VAL A 72 -8.44 -78.15 -63.16
CA VAL A 72 -7.35 -77.21 -63.39
C VAL A 72 -7.86 -75.78 -63.15
N ALA A 73 -6.96 -74.89 -62.75
CA ALA A 73 -7.25 -73.55 -62.24
C ALA A 73 -8.10 -73.58 -60.96
N PRO A 74 -7.51 -73.91 -59.80
CA PRO A 74 -8.18 -73.82 -58.50
C PRO A 74 -8.75 -72.41 -58.24
N THR A 75 -9.83 -72.32 -57.47
CA THR A 75 -10.55 -71.04 -57.28
C THR A 75 -9.71 -69.98 -56.59
N ASP A 76 -8.77 -70.35 -55.72
CA ASP A 76 -7.85 -69.46 -55.00
C ASP A 76 -6.73 -68.88 -55.89
N THR A 77 -6.69 -69.23 -57.17
CA THR A 77 -5.77 -68.64 -58.15
C THR A 77 -6.41 -67.54 -59.01
N ILE A 78 -7.74 -67.45 -59.01
CA ILE A 78 -8.53 -66.48 -59.78
C ILE A 78 -9.14 -65.46 -58.82
N ASP A 79 -9.16 -64.18 -59.23
CA ASP A 79 -9.60 -63.07 -58.39
C ASP A 79 -11.05 -63.19 -57.96
N TRP A 80 -11.31 -62.75 -56.73
CA TRP A 80 -12.59 -62.90 -56.06
C TRP A 80 -13.74 -62.32 -56.90
N GLY A 81 -14.78 -63.14 -57.15
CA GLY A 81 -15.95 -62.72 -57.91
C GLY A 81 -15.80 -62.80 -59.44
N GLU A 82 -14.59 -63.01 -59.97
CA GLU A 82 -14.42 -63.22 -61.41
C GLU A 82 -14.96 -64.60 -61.82
N SER A 83 -15.88 -64.60 -62.79
CA SER A 83 -16.39 -65.83 -63.39
C SER A 83 -15.37 -66.43 -64.36
N TYR A 84 -15.07 -67.71 -64.23
CA TYR A 84 -14.17 -68.42 -65.14
C TYR A 84 -14.63 -69.87 -65.34
N GLN A 85 -14.05 -70.55 -66.33
CA GLN A 85 -14.31 -71.97 -66.58
C GLN A 85 -13.15 -72.82 -66.07
N GLN A 86 -13.46 -73.80 -65.24
CA GLN A 86 -12.52 -74.88 -64.92
C GLN A 86 -12.63 -75.97 -65.97
N SER A 87 -11.52 -76.63 -66.24
CA SER A 87 -11.47 -77.83 -67.08
C SER A 87 -10.87 -79.00 -66.32
N ARG A 88 -11.34 -80.22 -66.64
CA ARG A 88 -10.70 -81.45 -66.19
C ARG A 88 -10.71 -82.48 -67.31
N LEU A 89 -9.67 -83.31 -67.32
CA LEU A 89 -9.58 -84.42 -68.27
C LEU A 89 -10.24 -85.66 -67.67
N CYS A 90 -11.18 -86.26 -68.41
CA CYS A 90 -11.84 -87.51 -68.07
C CYS A 90 -11.61 -88.54 -69.18
N LYS A 91 -11.88 -89.81 -68.87
CA LYS A 91 -11.97 -90.86 -69.88
C LYS A 91 -13.43 -91.10 -70.26
N GLN A 92 -13.69 -91.29 -71.54
CA GLN A 92 -14.98 -91.72 -72.06
C GLN A 92 -14.80 -93.06 -72.76
N THR A 93 -15.46 -94.08 -72.24
CA THR A 93 -15.54 -95.36 -72.94
C THR A 93 -16.43 -95.20 -74.16
N GLN A 94 -15.91 -95.62 -75.30
CA GLN A 94 -16.65 -95.73 -76.55
C GLN A 94 -16.66 -97.18 -76.99
N ASN A 95 -17.80 -97.62 -77.49
CA ASN A 95 -17.96 -98.93 -78.12
C ASN A 95 -18.37 -98.75 -79.57
N ARG A 96 -17.93 -99.65 -80.44
CA ARG A 96 -18.46 -99.80 -81.80
C ARG A 96 -18.76 -101.26 -82.07
N THR A 97 -19.65 -101.50 -83.01
CA THR A 97 -19.84 -102.83 -83.58
C THR A 97 -18.72 -103.11 -84.60
N GLU A 98 -18.17 -104.30 -84.54
CA GLU A 98 -17.19 -104.79 -85.50
C GLU A 98 -17.74 -106.09 -86.09
N THR A 99 -18.19 -106.04 -87.33
CA THR A 99 -18.72 -107.21 -88.04
C THR A 99 -17.67 -107.70 -89.03
N PRO A 100 -17.05 -108.86 -88.82
CA PRO A 100 -16.08 -109.40 -89.78
C PRO A 100 -16.82 -109.85 -91.05
N ILE A 101 -16.29 -109.47 -92.22
CA ILE A 101 -16.69 -110.07 -93.50
C ILE A 101 -15.83 -111.31 -93.70
N LEU A 102 -16.50 -112.46 -93.66
CA LEU A 102 -15.91 -113.76 -93.89
C LEU A 102 -16.03 -114.11 -95.38
N PHE A 103 -14.91 -114.47 -96.01
CA PHE A 103 -14.87 -114.95 -97.38
C PHE A 103 -14.56 -116.43 -97.42
N ASN A 104 -15.33 -117.17 -98.21
CA ASN A 104 -15.04 -118.56 -98.51
C ASN A 104 -14.29 -118.62 -99.85
N PRO A 105 -12.98 -118.95 -99.85
CA PRO A 105 -12.17 -118.98 -101.07
C PRO A 105 -12.57 -120.10 -102.04
N VAL A 106 -13.31 -121.11 -101.59
CA VAL A 106 -13.80 -122.23 -102.42
C VAL A 106 -15.13 -121.88 -103.09
N LEU A 107 -16.08 -121.31 -102.34
CA LEU A 107 -17.41 -120.96 -102.85
C LEU A 107 -17.45 -119.59 -103.54
N LYS A 108 -16.41 -118.77 -103.37
CA LYS A 108 -16.34 -117.37 -103.82
C LYS A 108 -17.49 -116.50 -103.29
N THR A 109 -18.05 -116.87 -102.14
CA THR A 109 -19.12 -116.12 -101.47
C THR A 109 -18.62 -115.46 -100.20
N THR A 110 -19.22 -114.32 -99.86
CA THR A 110 -18.99 -113.62 -98.60
C THR A 110 -20.20 -113.76 -97.70
N LYS A 111 -19.97 -113.87 -96.38
CA LYS A 111 -21.00 -113.74 -95.35
C LYS A 111 -20.51 -112.87 -94.21
N GLU A 112 -21.43 -112.30 -93.45
CA GLU A 112 -21.09 -111.63 -92.20
C GLU A 112 -20.86 -112.67 -91.10
N GLY A 113 -19.82 -112.45 -90.29
CA GLY A 113 -19.54 -113.23 -89.09
C GLY A 113 -20.24 -112.66 -87.85
N PRO A 114 -20.05 -113.29 -86.68
CA PRO A 114 -20.63 -112.81 -85.43
C PRO A 114 -20.09 -111.42 -85.08
N VAL A 115 -21.01 -110.51 -84.76
CA VAL A 115 -20.66 -109.14 -84.37
C VAL A 115 -19.94 -109.15 -83.03
N SER A 116 -18.76 -108.56 -82.98
CA SER A 116 -18.04 -108.30 -81.73
C SER A 116 -18.07 -106.81 -81.39
N VAL A 117 -17.87 -106.46 -80.12
CA VAL A 117 -17.79 -105.07 -79.68
C VAL A 117 -16.33 -104.69 -79.51
N GLY A 118 -15.86 -103.75 -80.33
CA GLY A 118 -14.61 -103.06 -80.07
C GLY A 118 -14.85 -101.99 -78.99
N SER A 119 -13.97 -101.93 -77.99
CA SER A 119 -14.05 -100.94 -76.91
C SER A 119 -12.74 -100.18 -76.79
N ARG A 120 -12.82 -98.87 -76.52
CA ARG A 120 -11.67 -98.03 -76.23
C ARG A 120 -12.05 -96.92 -75.27
N ASP A 121 -11.08 -96.41 -74.53
CA ASP A 121 -11.20 -95.14 -73.84
C ASP A 121 -10.56 -94.03 -74.65
N VAL A 122 -11.29 -92.94 -74.81
CA VAL A 122 -10.78 -91.69 -75.37
C VAL A 122 -10.78 -90.61 -74.29
N SER A 123 -9.87 -89.66 -74.39
CA SER A 123 -9.84 -88.51 -73.50
C SER A 123 -10.92 -87.51 -73.92
N VAL A 124 -11.76 -87.11 -72.95
CA VAL A 124 -12.74 -86.04 -73.10
C VAL A 124 -12.47 -84.97 -72.06
N THR A 125 -12.68 -83.71 -72.42
CA THR A 125 -12.54 -82.59 -71.48
C THR A 125 -13.93 -82.17 -71.01
N GLU A 126 -14.10 -82.10 -69.70
CA GLU A 126 -15.29 -81.50 -69.09
C GLU A 126 -14.99 -80.06 -68.68
N PHE A 127 -16.02 -79.22 -68.77
CA PHE A 127 -15.97 -77.82 -68.36
C PHE A 127 -17.06 -77.55 -67.33
N ARG A 128 -16.78 -76.66 -66.36
CA ARG A 128 -17.80 -76.12 -65.47
C ARG A 128 -17.58 -74.63 -65.21
N PRO A 129 -18.64 -73.84 -65.06
CA PRO A 129 -18.51 -72.48 -64.54
C PRO A 129 -18.10 -72.53 -63.07
N ASN A 130 -17.22 -71.62 -62.67
CA ASN A 130 -16.86 -71.40 -61.27
C ASN A 130 -16.51 -69.92 -61.04
N ILE A 131 -16.34 -69.53 -59.78
CA ILE A 131 -16.02 -68.16 -59.37
C ILE A 131 -14.69 -68.17 -58.61
N GLY A 132 -13.83 -67.19 -58.87
CA GLY A 132 -12.56 -67.02 -58.17
C GLY A 132 -12.76 -66.71 -56.68
N THR A 133 -11.82 -67.17 -55.86
CA THR A 133 -11.79 -66.98 -54.40
C THR A 133 -10.46 -66.41 -53.92
N ARG A 134 -9.57 -65.97 -54.84
CA ARG A 134 -8.34 -65.27 -54.48
C ARG A 134 -8.68 -63.88 -53.99
N ASP A 135 -8.48 -63.65 -52.71
CA ASP A 135 -8.78 -62.37 -52.10
C ASP A 135 -7.66 -61.36 -52.39
N TYR A 136 -8.03 -60.10 -52.62
CA TYR A 136 -7.12 -59.00 -52.89
C TYR A 136 -7.66 -57.70 -52.28
N ILE A 137 -6.79 -56.70 -52.11
CA ILE A 137 -7.19 -55.39 -51.58
C ILE A 137 -7.91 -54.62 -52.69
N ASP A 138 -9.19 -54.35 -52.49
CA ASP A 138 -10.07 -53.68 -53.45
C ASP A 138 -10.38 -52.22 -53.03
N GLY A 139 -9.92 -51.80 -51.85
CA GLY A 139 -10.02 -50.42 -51.44
C GLY A 139 -9.59 -50.15 -50.00
N GLU A 140 -9.96 -48.96 -49.54
CA GLU A 140 -9.72 -48.51 -48.17
C GLU A 140 -11.00 -47.93 -47.58
N ARG A 141 -11.28 -48.30 -46.33
CA ARG A 141 -12.32 -47.65 -45.53
C ARG A 141 -11.64 -46.75 -44.51
N ILE A 142 -11.98 -45.47 -44.58
CA ILE A 142 -11.49 -44.46 -43.65
C ILE A 142 -12.51 -44.34 -42.51
N GLY A 143 -12.09 -44.64 -41.29
CA GLY A 143 -12.91 -44.42 -40.10
C GLY A 143 -13.17 -42.93 -39.86
N THR A 144 -14.20 -42.63 -39.08
CA THR A 144 -14.44 -41.26 -38.61
C THR A 144 -13.43 -40.89 -37.54
N PHE A 145 -12.98 -39.63 -37.54
CA PHE A 145 -12.22 -39.12 -36.41
C PHE A 145 -13.04 -39.19 -35.13
N GLY A 146 -12.38 -39.63 -34.05
CA GLY A 146 -12.92 -39.50 -32.71
C GLY A 146 -13.05 -38.03 -32.28
N ALA A 147 -13.64 -37.83 -31.10
CA ALA A 147 -13.65 -36.53 -30.46
C ALA A 147 -12.22 -36.07 -30.15
N TRP A 148 -12.00 -34.76 -30.18
CA TRP A 148 -10.77 -34.16 -29.67
C TRP A 148 -10.63 -34.46 -28.18
N SER A 149 -9.46 -34.91 -27.77
CA SER A 149 -9.10 -35.15 -26.37
C SER A 149 -7.86 -34.35 -25.99
N ARG A 150 -7.75 -33.99 -24.71
CA ARG A 150 -6.65 -33.17 -24.22
C ARG A 150 -5.34 -33.96 -24.26
N SER A 151 -4.30 -33.36 -24.85
CA SER A 151 -2.97 -33.97 -24.97
C SER A 151 -1.89 -33.27 -24.14
N SER A 152 -2.14 -32.04 -23.69
CA SER A 152 -1.21 -31.27 -22.85
C SER A 152 -1.90 -30.61 -21.65
N ALA A 153 -1.12 -30.24 -20.64
CA ALA A 153 -1.54 -29.22 -19.66
C ALA A 153 -1.67 -27.85 -20.35
N ASN A 154 -2.26 -26.87 -19.66
CA ASN A 154 -2.29 -25.48 -20.15
C ASN A 154 -0.87 -24.88 -20.06
N TYR A 155 -0.47 -24.16 -21.10
CA TYR A 155 0.85 -23.53 -21.22
C TYR A 155 0.72 -22.18 -21.93
N GLU A 156 1.82 -21.40 -21.95
CA GLU A 156 1.85 -20.04 -22.56
C GLU A 156 0.65 -19.19 -22.13
N CYS A 157 0.43 -19.15 -20.81
CA CYS A 157 -0.67 -18.39 -20.23
C CYS A 157 -0.34 -16.90 -20.13
N ASP A 158 -1.33 -16.08 -20.48
CA ASP A 158 -1.34 -14.66 -20.16
C ASP A 158 -1.26 -14.43 -18.64
N ALA A 159 -0.87 -13.21 -18.28
CA ALA A 159 -0.92 -12.77 -16.89
C ALA A 159 -2.38 -12.73 -16.40
N TRP A 160 -2.58 -13.09 -15.13
CA TRP A 160 -3.88 -12.97 -14.47
C TRP A 160 -4.35 -11.51 -14.45
N SER A 161 -5.59 -11.29 -14.89
CA SER A 161 -6.22 -9.97 -14.96
C SER A 161 -7.63 -9.98 -14.35
N PRO A 162 -8.03 -8.93 -13.59
CA PRO A 162 -7.22 -7.77 -13.20
C PRO A 162 -6.12 -8.15 -12.18
N LYS A 163 -5.11 -7.31 -11.97
CA LYS A 163 -4.10 -7.60 -10.95
C LYS A 163 -4.61 -7.24 -9.55
N PRO A 164 -4.12 -7.88 -8.47
CA PRO A 164 -4.56 -7.53 -7.11
C PRO A 164 -4.27 -6.08 -6.74
N GLU A 165 -3.20 -5.49 -7.26
CA GLU A 165 -2.81 -4.09 -7.06
C GLU A 165 -3.76 -3.06 -7.70
N ASP A 166 -4.65 -3.51 -8.61
CA ASP A 166 -5.66 -2.66 -9.24
C ASP A 166 -7.01 -2.70 -8.51
N VAL A 167 -7.16 -3.61 -7.54
CA VAL A 167 -8.40 -3.87 -6.78
C VAL A 167 -8.22 -3.49 -5.32
N ASP A 168 -9.24 -2.85 -4.75
CA ASP A 168 -9.21 -2.32 -3.37
C ASP A 168 -8.95 -3.39 -2.32
N LEU A 169 -8.18 -3.03 -1.30
CA LEU A 169 -7.70 -3.94 -0.26
C LEU A 169 -8.87 -4.65 0.44
N TYR A 170 -8.77 -5.97 0.52
CA TYR A 170 -9.76 -6.91 1.08
C TYR A 170 -11.00 -7.19 0.23
N ASP A 171 -11.15 -6.55 -0.93
CA ASP A 171 -12.26 -6.89 -1.83
C ASP A 171 -11.97 -8.21 -2.55
N SER A 172 -12.95 -9.10 -2.55
CA SER A 172 -12.88 -10.36 -3.30
C SER A 172 -13.17 -10.10 -4.77
N PHE A 173 -12.34 -10.64 -5.66
CA PHE A 173 -12.55 -10.54 -7.10
C PHE A 173 -12.11 -11.80 -7.86
N THR A 174 -12.62 -11.97 -9.07
CA THR A 174 -12.25 -13.09 -9.95
C THR A 174 -11.19 -12.62 -10.95
N GLN A 175 -10.07 -13.32 -10.99
CA GLN A 175 -9.07 -13.17 -12.04
C GLN A 175 -9.35 -14.13 -13.17
N SER A 176 -9.06 -13.69 -14.39
CA SER A 176 -9.08 -14.52 -15.58
C SER A 176 -7.75 -14.45 -16.31
N ARG A 177 -7.38 -15.55 -16.96
CA ARG A 177 -6.27 -15.58 -17.90
C ARG A 177 -6.59 -16.51 -19.05
N THR A 178 -5.88 -16.31 -20.14
CA THR A 178 -6.00 -17.13 -21.34
C THR A 178 -4.73 -17.93 -21.51
N CYS A 179 -4.87 -19.23 -21.77
CA CYS A 179 -3.76 -20.16 -21.98
C CYS A 179 -3.92 -20.88 -23.31
N LEU A 180 -2.85 -21.50 -23.78
CA LEU A 180 -2.88 -22.48 -24.87
C LEU A 180 -2.93 -23.90 -24.31
N LYS A 181 -3.55 -24.80 -25.07
CA LYS A 181 -3.51 -26.25 -24.84
C LYS A 181 -3.55 -26.99 -26.15
N ASP A 182 -2.95 -28.18 -26.17
CA ASP A 182 -2.98 -29.06 -27.32
C ASP A 182 -4.04 -30.14 -27.15
N GLU A 183 -4.79 -30.37 -28.21
CA GLU A 183 -5.76 -31.45 -28.34
C GLU A 183 -5.33 -32.42 -29.45
N VAL A 184 -5.68 -33.69 -29.27
CA VAL A 184 -5.40 -34.77 -30.21
C VAL A 184 -6.66 -35.57 -30.51
N ARG A 185 -6.82 -35.99 -31.77
CA ARG A 185 -7.82 -36.99 -32.17
C ARG A 185 -7.23 -37.99 -33.13
N THR A 186 -7.82 -39.18 -33.17
CA THR A 186 -7.37 -40.29 -34.02
C THR A 186 -8.50 -40.87 -34.85
N ARG A 187 -8.15 -41.53 -35.95
CA ARG A 187 -9.04 -42.40 -36.73
C ARG A 187 -8.26 -43.59 -37.25
N ASP A 188 -8.93 -44.72 -37.40
CA ASP A 188 -8.34 -45.92 -37.99
C ASP A 188 -8.69 -46.05 -39.47
N VAL A 189 -7.72 -46.51 -40.25
CA VAL A 189 -7.86 -46.83 -41.68
C VAL A 189 -7.74 -48.34 -41.84
N PHE A 190 -8.65 -48.93 -42.61
CA PHE A 190 -8.72 -50.37 -42.86
C PHE A 190 -8.53 -50.65 -44.35
N HIS A 191 -7.82 -51.73 -44.66
CA HIS A 191 -7.91 -52.35 -45.97
C HIS A 191 -9.26 -53.05 -46.10
N VAL A 192 -9.92 -52.84 -47.24
CA VAL A 192 -11.13 -53.58 -47.64
C VAL A 192 -10.71 -54.58 -48.70
N TRP A 193 -10.92 -55.86 -48.39
CA TRP A 193 -10.65 -56.96 -49.29
C TRP A 193 -11.86 -57.18 -50.21
N ALA A 194 -11.64 -57.73 -51.41
CA ALA A 194 -12.70 -58.02 -52.38
C ALA A 194 -13.80 -58.96 -51.80
N SER A 195 -13.45 -59.80 -50.82
CA SER A 195 -14.39 -60.61 -50.04
C SER A 195 -15.29 -59.83 -49.07
N GLY A 196 -15.01 -58.54 -48.84
CA GLY A 196 -15.66 -57.70 -47.82
C GLY A 196 -15.03 -57.79 -46.43
N LYS A 197 -13.99 -58.62 -46.25
CA LYS A 197 -13.21 -58.66 -45.02
C LYS A 197 -12.46 -57.33 -44.83
N GLU A 198 -12.34 -56.88 -43.59
CA GLU A 198 -11.52 -55.72 -43.24
C GLU A 198 -10.32 -56.11 -42.40
N THR A 199 -9.18 -55.47 -42.65
CA THR A 199 -7.97 -55.61 -41.84
C THR A 199 -7.38 -54.25 -41.52
N PHE A 200 -6.95 -54.05 -40.28
CA PHE A 200 -6.32 -52.80 -39.84
C PHE A 200 -5.09 -52.46 -40.69
N LYS A 201 -4.98 -51.20 -41.13
CA LYS A 201 -3.84 -50.70 -41.89
C LYS A 201 -2.98 -49.76 -41.03
N ARG A 202 -3.58 -48.70 -40.50
CA ARG A 202 -2.91 -47.68 -39.70
C ARG A 202 -3.90 -46.83 -38.91
N THR A 203 -3.39 -46.13 -37.90
CA THR A 203 -4.09 -45.03 -37.23
C THR A 203 -3.51 -43.71 -37.71
N GLU A 204 -4.39 -42.76 -38.06
CA GLU A 204 -4.01 -41.39 -38.36
C GLU A 204 -4.30 -40.51 -37.15
N THR A 205 -3.37 -39.58 -36.88
CA THR A 205 -3.43 -38.67 -35.73
C THR A 205 -3.42 -37.23 -36.22
N GLU A 206 -4.28 -36.41 -35.64
CA GLU A 206 -4.33 -34.98 -35.87
C GLU A 206 -4.18 -34.25 -34.54
N THR A 207 -3.39 -33.18 -34.54
CA THR A 207 -3.18 -32.31 -33.38
C THR A 207 -3.60 -30.89 -33.70
N ARG A 208 -4.09 -30.17 -32.69
CA ARG A 208 -4.36 -28.74 -32.78
C ARG A 208 -4.05 -28.06 -31.46
N THR A 209 -3.62 -26.80 -31.54
CA THR A 209 -3.53 -25.92 -30.38
C THR A 209 -4.79 -25.06 -30.32
N VAL A 210 -5.42 -25.01 -29.15
CA VAL A 210 -6.60 -24.19 -28.88
C VAL A 210 -6.37 -23.33 -27.66
N THR A 211 -7.19 -22.29 -27.55
CA THR A 211 -7.19 -21.37 -26.43
C THR A 211 -8.14 -21.87 -25.33
N ASP A 212 -7.71 -21.78 -24.08
CA ASP A 212 -8.46 -22.17 -22.89
C ASP A 212 -8.49 -21.01 -21.88
N GLY A 213 -9.65 -20.76 -21.28
CA GLY A 213 -9.82 -19.71 -20.27
C GLY A 213 -9.77 -20.30 -18.86
N GLU A 214 -8.90 -19.76 -18.01
CA GLU A 214 -8.84 -20.11 -16.59
C GLU A 214 -9.38 -18.97 -15.73
N GLN A 215 -9.96 -19.33 -14.58
CA GLN A 215 -10.45 -18.38 -13.58
C GLN A 215 -10.02 -18.78 -12.18
N GLN A 216 -9.73 -17.80 -11.34
CA GLN A 216 -9.44 -18.01 -9.92
C GLN A 216 -10.00 -16.87 -9.07
N GLN A 217 -10.26 -17.16 -7.79
CA GLN A 217 -10.57 -16.14 -6.80
C GLN A 217 -9.29 -15.51 -6.26
N ALA A 218 -9.32 -14.20 -6.07
CA ALA A 218 -8.23 -13.42 -5.48
C ALA A 218 -8.81 -12.32 -4.57
N THR A 219 -7.92 -11.72 -3.78
CA THR A 219 -8.24 -10.60 -2.88
C THR A 219 -7.43 -9.38 -3.29
N GLY A 220 -8.07 -8.21 -3.35
CA GLY A 220 -7.44 -6.96 -3.71
C GLY A 220 -6.34 -6.55 -2.72
N ALA A 221 -5.34 -5.85 -3.23
CA ALA A 221 -4.14 -5.43 -2.52
C ALA A 221 -3.90 -3.90 -2.57
N ARG A 222 -4.74 -3.15 -3.29
CA ARG A 222 -4.64 -1.69 -3.37
C ARG A 222 -5.10 -1.05 -2.07
N ASP A 223 -4.15 -0.60 -1.27
CA ASP A 223 -4.47 0.15 -0.05
C ASP A 223 -4.94 1.58 -0.42
N TYR A 224 -5.89 2.09 0.36
CA TYR A 224 -6.51 3.40 0.12
C TYR A 224 -6.86 4.07 1.44
N ILE A 225 -7.01 5.39 1.41
CA ILE A 225 -7.43 6.17 2.58
C ILE A 225 -8.90 5.87 2.86
N SER A 226 -9.16 5.25 4.01
CA SER A 226 -10.50 4.82 4.44
C SER A 226 -11.15 5.79 5.44
N GLY A 227 -10.35 6.68 6.04
CA GLY A 227 -10.83 7.66 6.99
C GLY A 227 -9.73 8.58 7.49
N THR A 228 -10.04 9.33 8.54
CA THR A 228 -9.14 10.31 9.15
C THR A 228 -9.19 10.18 10.66
N ARG A 229 -8.02 10.21 11.31
CA ARG A 229 -7.90 10.30 12.77
C ARG A 229 -7.40 11.69 13.16
N ILE A 230 -8.11 12.34 14.07
CA ILE A 230 -7.76 13.66 14.59
C ILE A 230 -7.15 13.47 15.97
N ALA A 231 -5.89 13.91 16.17
CA ALA A 231 -5.26 13.89 17.48
C ALA A 231 -5.84 14.97 18.40
N ASN A 232 -5.63 14.79 19.70
CA ASN A 232 -5.95 15.81 20.67
C ASN A 232 -5.01 17.02 20.51
N TRP A 233 -5.51 18.20 20.87
CA TRP A 233 -4.67 19.39 21.00
C TRP A 233 -3.57 19.17 22.03
N SER A 234 -2.36 19.61 21.72
CA SER A 234 -1.27 19.74 22.67
C SER A 234 -1.64 20.75 23.77
N SER A 235 -1.03 20.59 24.94
CA SER A 235 -1.18 21.56 26.02
C SER A 235 -0.70 22.94 25.56
N TRP A 236 -1.40 23.99 25.99
CA TRP A 236 -0.97 25.37 25.72
C TRP A 236 0.45 25.60 26.24
N SER A 237 1.29 26.16 25.38
CA SER A 237 2.67 26.56 25.71
C SER A 237 2.86 28.05 25.45
N ASN A 238 3.71 28.70 26.24
CA ASN A 238 4.01 30.11 26.07
C ASN A 238 4.88 30.31 24.82
N ASP A 239 4.43 31.20 23.94
CA ASP A 239 5.18 31.62 22.75
C ASP A 239 5.87 32.96 23.04
N GLY A 240 7.14 32.89 23.43
CA GLY A 240 7.95 34.06 23.80
C GLY A 240 7.67 34.62 25.21
N VAL A 241 8.17 35.83 25.45
CA VAL A 241 8.07 36.54 26.74
C VAL A 241 6.81 37.42 26.85
N PRO A 242 6.34 37.77 28.07
CA PRO A 242 5.23 38.70 28.24
C PRO A 242 5.49 40.07 27.58
N TYR A 243 4.47 40.65 26.96
CA TYR A 243 4.52 41.91 26.22
C TYR A 243 3.30 42.79 26.50
N ASN A 244 3.29 44.02 25.96
CA ASN A 244 2.22 45.01 26.19
C ASN A 244 1.84 45.16 27.66
N CYS A 245 2.86 45.30 28.52
CA CYS A 245 2.67 45.42 29.95
C CYS A 245 2.15 46.81 30.33
N GLU A 246 1.18 46.84 31.24
CA GLU A 246 0.74 48.05 31.91
C GLU A 246 1.88 48.67 32.76
N THR A 247 1.69 49.92 33.16
CA THR A 247 2.57 50.59 34.11
C THR A 247 2.50 49.91 35.47
N TRP A 248 3.64 49.79 36.15
CA TRP A 248 3.70 49.27 37.52
C TRP A 248 2.82 50.09 38.47
N SER A 249 1.97 49.39 39.24
CA SER A 249 1.04 49.98 40.21
C SER A 249 1.21 49.32 41.59
N PRO A 250 1.18 50.08 42.70
CA PRO A 250 1.06 51.53 42.76
C PRO A 250 2.35 52.24 42.31
N SER A 251 2.26 53.51 41.88
CA SER A 251 3.46 54.30 41.53
C SER A 251 4.30 54.60 42.77
N PRO A 252 5.65 54.58 42.71
CA PRO A 252 6.50 54.94 43.85
C PRO A 252 6.24 56.36 44.37
N SER A 253 5.74 57.26 43.53
CA SER A 253 5.37 58.64 43.93
C SER A 253 4.09 58.73 44.77
N THR A 254 3.36 57.62 44.93
CA THR A 254 2.16 57.55 45.76
C THR A 254 2.43 56.96 47.15
N VAL A 255 3.58 56.28 47.31
CA VAL A 255 4.01 55.62 48.55
C VAL A 255 5.07 56.47 49.24
N ASN A 256 4.99 56.58 50.57
CA ASN A 256 5.86 57.43 51.37
C ASN A 256 7.34 57.09 51.19
N LEU A 257 8.19 58.11 51.26
CA LEU A 257 9.63 58.00 51.10
C LEU A 257 10.22 56.91 52.01
N ASN A 258 11.12 56.09 51.47
CA ASN A 258 11.81 54.98 52.16
C ASN A 258 10.90 53.83 52.65
N GLN A 259 9.63 53.80 52.26
CA GLN A 259 8.74 52.67 52.57
C GLN A 259 8.79 51.62 51.46
N ASP A 260 9.14 50.38 51.81
CA ASP A 260 9.11 49.26 50.87
C ASP A 260 7.68 48.82 50.57
N PHE A 261 7.42 48.48 49.30
CA PHE A 261 6.12 48.01 48.84
C PHE A 261 6.26 47.09 47.61
N GLN A 262 5.19 46.36 47.27
CA GLN A 262 5.11 45.53 46.07
C GLN A 262 4.34 46.26 44.97
N GLN A 263 4.88 46.23 43.77
CA GLN A 263 4.21 46.67 42.55
C GLN A 263 3.77 45.46 41.75
N SER A 264 2.60 45.57 41.12
CA SER A 264 2.14 44.63 40.12
C SER A 264 1.85 45.33 38.79
N ARG A 265 1.93 44.56 37.70
CA ARG A 265 1.46 44.98 36.38
C ARG A 265 0.87 43.80 35.63
N SER A 266 -0.11 44.10 34.80
CA SER A 266 -0.70 43.13 33.87
C SER A 266 0.08 43.17 32.55
N CYS A 267 0.42 42.01 32.01
CA CYS A 267 1.04 41.86 30.70
C CYS A 267 0.22 40.88 29.85
N SER A 268 0.32 41.00 28.53
CA SER A 268 -0.19 40.00 27.59
C SER A 268 0.83 38.89 27.41
N GLN A 269 0.37 37.64 27.36
CA GLN A 269 1.19 36.46 27.04
C GLN A 269 0.52 35.68 25.92
N LYS A 270 1.23 35.52 24.80
CA LYS A 270 0.79 34.66 23.70
C LYS A 270 1.04 33.20 24.06
N GLN A 271 0.07 32.35 23.76
CA GLN A 271 0.20 30.90 23.88
C GLN A 271 -0.18 30.22 22.58
N ILE A 272 0.48 29.10 22.30
CA ILE A 272 0.24 28.26 21.11
C ILE A 272 -0.06 26.82 21.54
N SER A 273 -0.83 26.14 20.69
CA SER A 273 -1.25 24.74 20.82
C SER A 273 -1.47 24.20 19.41
N ASP A 274 -1.06 22.96 19.18
CA ASP A 274 -1.03 22.30 17.88
C ASP A 274 -1.67 20.90 17.97
N ARG A 275 -2.07 20.34 16.83
CA ARG A 275 -2.50 18.94 16.73
C ARG A 275 -2.24 18.37 15.35
N ASP A 276 -2.00 17.07 15.33
CA ASP A 276 -1.84 16.32 14.08
C ASP A 276 -3.15 15.68 13.61
N ILE A 277 -3.32 15.63 12.29
CA ILE A 277 -4.39 14.91 11.61
C ILE A 277 -3.75 13.85 10.71
N PHE A 278 -4.20 12.61 10.85
CA PHE A 278 -3.65 11.45 10.16
C PHE A 278 -4.67 10.88 9.18
N ASP A 279 -4.19 10.50 8.00
CA ASP A 279 -4.93 9.61 7.11
C ASP A 279 -4.87 8.18 7.62
N VAL A 280 -6.03 7.53 7.70
CA VAL A 280 -6.16 6.14 8.13
C VAL A 280 -6.40 5.29 6.90
N TRP A 281 -5.41 4.46 6.57
CA TRP A 281 -5.45 3.55 5.44
C TRP A 281 -6.32 2.34 5.77
N ARG A 282 -6.88 1.68 4.74
CA ARG A 282 -7.71 0.49 4.91
C ARG A 282 -6.98 -0.64 5.64
N SER A 283 -5.65 -0.71 5.49
CA SER A 283 -4.77 -1.63 6.23
C SER A 283 -4.61 -1.33 7.73
N GLY A 284 -5.05 -0.15 8.20
CA GLY A 284 -4.81 0.36 9.55
C GLY A 284 -3.50 1.14 9.70
N LYS A 285 -2.69 1.27 8.65
CA LYS A 285 -1.55 2.20 8.63
C LYS A 285 -2.05 3.63 8.80
N GLU A 286 -1.28 4.46 9.51
CA GLU A 286 -1.53 5.89 9.61
C GLU A 286 -0.39 6.69 8.97
N THR A 287 -0.73 7.76 8.26
CA THR A 287 0.25 8.73 7.73
C THR A 287 -0.16 10.14 8.11
N LEU A 288 0.80 10.98 8.49
CA LEU A 288 0.53 12.39 8.79
C LEU A 288 0.01 13.09 7.52
N ASN A 289 -1.21 13.63 7.60
CA ASN A 289 -1.82 14.42 6.53
C ASN A 289 -1.43 15.89 6.69
N ARG A 290 -1.72 16.45 7.88
CA ARG A 290 -1.45 17.86 8.21
C ARG A 290 -1.34 18.09 9.71
N ASN A 291 -0.79 19.23 10.07
CA ASN A 291 -0.80 19.80 11.42
C ASN A 291 -1.69 21.06 11.43
N GLU A 292 -2.42 21.27 12.52
CA GLU A 292 -3.23 22.46 12.75
C GLU A 292 -2.73 23.19 13.99
N ASP A 293 -2.53 24.50 13.87
CA ASP A 293 -2.11 25.38 14.96
C ASP A 293 -3.25 26.30 15.40
N ARG A 294 -3.25 26.65 16.69
CA ARG A 294 -4.06 27.74 17.22
C ARG A 294 -3.28 28.56 18.23
N SER A 295 -3.66 29.83 18.35
CA SER A 295 -3.06 30.76 19.30
C SER A 295 -4.12 31.47 20.13
N GLN A 296 -3.78 31.76 21.38
CA GLN A 296 -4.55 32.65 22.25
C GLN A 296 -3.64 33.66 22.93
N VAL A 297 -4.22 34.74 23.45
CA VAL A 297 -3.52 35.71 24.30
C VAL A 297 -4.20 35.71 25.67
N ILE A 298 -3.42 35.48 26.71
CA ILE A 298 -3.87 35.55 28.10
C ILE A 298 -3.25 36.74 28.82
N THR A 299 -3.85 37.17 29.91
CA THR A 299 -3.26 38.16 30.82
C THR A 299 -2.46 37.46 31.90
N VAL A 300 -1.21 37.87 32.12
CA VAL A 300 -0.35 37.42 33.20
C VAL A 300 0.05 38.59 34.09
N THR A 301 0.18 38.34 35.39
CA THR A 301 0.56 39.35 36.37
C THR A 301 2.03 39.18 36.75
N GLN A 302 2.80 40.26 36.68
CA GLN A 302 4.16 40.32 37.22
C GLN A 302 4.15 41.11 38.52
N SER A 303 5.07 40.77 39.44
CA SER A 303 5.26 41.45 40.72
C SER A 303 6.73 41.81 40.91
N GLN A 304 7.00 42.97 41.49
CA GLN A 304 8.35 43.40 41.89
C GLN A 304 8.32 44.21 43.19
N GLY A 305 9.44 44.21 43.92
CA GLY A 305 9.64 45.14 45.04
C GLY A 305 10.06 46.52 44.55
N SER A 306 9.61 47.57 45.24
CA SER A 306 10.03 48.96 45.04
C SER A 306 9.99 49.71 46.36
N THR A 307 10.67 50.86 46.43
CA THR A 307 10.65 51.76 47.59
C THR A 307 9.95 53.06 47.23
N GLY A 308 9.15 53.60 48.15
CA GLY A 308 8.39 54.83 47.94
C GLY A 308 9.26 56.08 47.83
N THR A 309 8.76 57.07 47.11
CA THR A 309 9.45 58.33 46.79
C THR A 309 8.63 59.57 47.16
N LYS A 310 7.41 59.39 47.68
CA LYS A 310 6.55 60.49 48.11
C LYS A 310 7.11 61.11 49.38
N ASP A 311 7.72 62.27 49.24
CA ASP A 311 8.18 63.06 50.38
C ASP A 311 6.98 63.61 51.17
N PHE A 312 7.15 63.73 52.48
CA PHE A 312 6.13 64.20 53.39
C PHE A 312 6.75 64.99 54.54
N ILE A 313 5.95 65.85 55.17
CA ILE A 313 6.39 66.62 56.32
C ILE A 313 6.51 65.66 57.50
N LYS A 314 7.74 65.42 57.95
CA LYS A 314 8.06 64.55 59.09
C LYS A 314 7.87 65.27 60.41
N SER A 315 8.32 66.52 60.48
CA SER A 315 8.26 67.33 61.70
C SER A 315 8.35 68.82 61.38
N THR A 316 8.30 69.66 62.42
CA THR A 316 8.57 71.09 62.33
C THR A 316 9.75 71.44 63.22
N ARG A 317 10.55 72.42 62.79
CA ARG A 317 11.67 72.97 63.56
C ARG A 317 11.48 74.48 63.70
N ASN A 318 11.73 74.98 64.90
CA ASN A 318 11.74 76.42 65.15
C ASN A 318 13.19 76.90 65.07
N ASP A 319 13.43 77.91 64.24
CA ASP A 319 14.72 78.59 64.25
C ASP A 319 14.85 79.49 65.49
N SER A 320 16.06 79.99 65.70
CA SER A 320 16.33 80.92 66.79
C SER A 320 15.57 82.23 66.58
N TRP A 321 15.07 82.79 67.66
CA TRP A 321 14.53 84.15 67.65
C TRP A 321 15.59 85.15 67.18
N SER A 322 15.19 86.10 66.33
CA SER A 322 16.01 87.26 66.03
C SER A 322 16.30 88.06 67.31
N ALA A 323 17.33 88.89 67.27
CA ALA A 323 17.54 89.89 68.31
C ALA A 323 16.31 90.81 68.41
N TRP A 324 16.03 91.29 69.61
CA TRP A 324 15.01 92.32 69.83
C TRP A 324 15.42 93.61 69.09
N SER A 325 14.52 94.12 68.27
CA SER A 325 14.69 95.40 67.56
C SER A 325 13.65 96.40 68.07
N ASN A 326 14.05 97.67 68.18
CA ASN A 326 13.14 98.74 68.59
C ASN A 326 12.09 98.99 67.51
N SER A 327 10.82 99.01 67.90
CA SER A 327 9.70 99.35 67.04
C SER A 327 9.16 100.74 67.42
N GLY A 328 9.48 101.73 66.59
CA GLY A 328 9.14 103.13 66.83
C GLY A 328 10.02 103.84 67.89
N SER A 329 9.70 105.10 68.18
CA SER A 329 10.42 105.95 69.15
C SER A 329 9.99 105.69 70.60
N PRO A 330 10.84 105.98 71.61
CA PRO A 330 10.47 105.90 73.02
C PRO A 330 9.25 106.77 73.36
N TYR A 331 8.35 106.25 74.20
CA TYR A 331 7.08 106.89 74.55
C TYR A 331 6.78 106.76 76.06
N GLY A 332 5.75 107.48 76.53
CA GLY A 332 5.30 107.38 77.93
C GLY A 332 6.38 107.75 78.95
N CYS A 333 7.25 108.72 78.62
CA CYS A 333 8.40 109.06 79.43
C CYS A 333 7.99 109.72 80.76
N THR A 334 8.68 109.34 81.84
CA THR A 334 8.60 110.06 83.12
C THR A 334 9.13 111.48 82.98
N GLU A 335 8.82 112.32 83.96
CA GLU A 335 9.48 113.62 84.10
C GLU A 335 11.00 113.44 84.25
N TRP A 336 11.74 114.45 83.81
CA TRP A 336 13.20 114.48 83.95
C TRP A 336 13.57 114.55 85.43
N LYS A 337 14.31 113.55 85.90
CA LYS A 337 14.76 113.46 87.29
C LYS A 337 16.01 114.32 87.49
N ALA A 338 16.13 114.88 88.70
CA ALA A 338 16.86 116.10 89.03
C ALA A 338 16.16 117.32 88.38
N ASP A 339 15.31 117.96 89.17
CA ASP A 339 14.62 119.17 88.73
C ASP A 339 15.64 120.30 88.59
N VAL A 340 15.55 121.06 87.50
CA VAL A 340 16.44 122.20 87.26
C VAL A 340 16.38 123.23 88.40
N SER A 341 15.24 123.33 89.10
CA SER A 341 15.04 124.22 90.23
C SER A 341 15.71 123.76 91.54
N GLU A 342 16.25 122.54 91.59
CA GLU A 342 16.96 122.00 92.76
C GLU A 342 18.48 122.14 92.66
N VAL A 343 19.02 122.34 91.45
CA VAL A 343 20.45 122.50 91.16
C VAL A 343 20.81 123.99 91.05
N ASN A 344 21.94 124.41 91.63
CA ASN A 344 22.35 125.82 91.73
C ASN A 344 22.45 126.48 90.35
N TYR A 345 22.05 127.75 90.29
CA TYR A 345 22.05 128.54 89.07
C TYR A 345 23.43 128.52 88.40
N GLY A 346 23.47 128.02 87.17
CA GLY A 346 24.69 127.94 86.35
C GLY A 346 25.48 126.61 86.42
N GLU A 347 25.10 125.65 87.26
CA GLU A 347 25.74 124.32 87.30
C GLU A 347 25.18 123.38 86.22
N SER A 348 26.06 122.75 85.44
CA SER A 348 25.68 121.72 84.45
C SER A 348 25.48 120.36 85.12
N PHE A 349 24.37 119.69 84.83
CA PHE A 349 24.08 118.33 85.30
C PHE A 349 23.39 117.49 84.23
N THR A 350 23.36 116.17 84.43
CA THR A 350 22.65 115.24 83.53
C THR A 350 21.30 114.93 84.14
N GLN A 351 20.23 115.22 83.39
CA GLN A 351 18.90 114.74 83.70
C GLN A 351 18.69 113.37 83.07
N GLU A 352 18.00 112.51 83.81
CA GLU A 352 17.62 111.19 83.32
C GLU A 352 16.10 111.05 83.36
N ARG A 353 15.51 110.41 82.34
CA ARG A 353 14.10 110.00 82.37
C ARG A 353 13.95 108.57 81.87
N SER A 354 12.95 107.88 82.40
CA SER A 354 12.61 106.53 81.95
C SER A 354 11.48 106.61 80.93
N CYS A 355 11.67 106.01 79.76
CA CYS A 355 10.66 105.89 78.71
C CYS A 355 10.33 104.43 78.45
N SER A 356 9.12 104.13 78.02
CA SER A 356 8.77 102.83 77.47
C SER A 356 9.21 102.74 76.01
N GLN A 357 9.73 101.58 75.61
CA GLN A 357 10.16 101.27 74.25
C GLN A 357 9.54 99.94 73.83
N ASN A 358 8.77 99.97 72.74
CA ASN A 358 8.30 98.75 72.11
C ASN A 358 9.47 98.07 71.39
N GLN A 359 9.58 96.76 71.55
CA GLN A 359 10.52 95.93 70.81
C GLN A 359 9.78 94.77 70.16
N THR A 360 10.24 94.40 68.97
CA THR A 360 9.73 93.25 68.22
C THR A 360 10.87 92.32 67.83
N ARG A 361 10.58 91.03 67.74
CA ARG A 361 11.47 90.01 67.18
C ARG A 361 10.64 88.99 66.42
N SER A 362 11.28 88.25 65.53
CA SER A 362 10.63 87.18 64.76
C SER A 362 11.46 85.90 64.78
N ARG A 363 10.82 84.77 64.47
CA ARG A 363 11.51 83.52 64.14
C ARG A 363 10.79 82.81 63.01
N ASP A 364 11.55 82.04 62.25
CA ASP A 364 10.99 81.16 61.23
C ASP A 364 10.63 79.80 61.86
N VAL A 365 9.46 79.30 61.51
CA VAL A 365 9.07 77.91 61.75
C VAL A 365 9.17 77.19 60.40
N LEU A 366 10.02 76.18 60.33
CA LEU A 366 10.29 75.41 59.11
C LEU A 366 9.59 74.05 59.18
N ASN A 367 9.06 73.60 58.04
CA ASN A 367 8.69 72.21 57.83
C ASN A 367 9.95 71.40 57.51
N VAL A 368 10.18 70.32 58.23
CA VAL A 368 11.25 69.35 57.97
C VAL A 368 10.64 68.16 57.25
N TRP A 369 11.02 67.97 56.01
CA TRP A 369 10.56 66.86 55.16
C TRP A 369 11.34 65.58 55.48
N GLU A 370 10.79 64.41 55.15
CA GLU A 370 11.46 63.12 55.39
C GLU A 370 12.81 63.03 54.66
N SER A 371 12.93 63.69 53.50
CA SER A 371 14.19 63.83 52.75
C SER A 371 15.27 64.67 53.45
N GLY A 372 14.92 65.40 54.52
CA GLY A 372 15.78 66.41 55.16
C GLY A 372 15.72 67.80 54.51
N LYS A 373 14.92 67.98 53.45
CA LYS A 373 14.61 69.32 52.91
C LYS A 373 13.88 70.14 53.97
N GLU A 374 14.15 71.45 54.00
CA GLU A 374 13.43 72.40 54.85
C GLU A 374 12.70 73.44 53.99
N THR A 375 11.49 73.80 54.38
CA THR A 375 10.71 74.86 53.73
C THR A 375 10.04 75.73 54.77
N LEU A 376 9.97 77.04 54.56
CA LEU A 376 9.27 77.96 55.45
C LEU A 376 7.79 77.55 55.59
N ASN A 377 7.35 77.31 56.82
CA ASN A 377 5.96 77.05 57.16
C ASN A 377 5.24 78.35 57.50
N LYS A 378 5.78 79.08 58.49
CA LYS A 378 5.26 80.37 58.95
C LYS A 378 6.36 81.17 59.66
N VAL A 379 6.13 82.47 59.79
CA VAL A 379 6.92 83.36 60.66
C VAL A 379 6.10 83.61 61.93
N GLU A 380 6.73 83.50 63.08
CA GLU A 380 6.15 83.89 64.36
C GLU A 380 6.79 85.19 64.83
N ASP A 381 5.96 86.14 65.26
CA ASP A 381 6.38 87.43 65.80
C ASP A 381 6.09 87.50 67.29
N ASP A 382 6.96 88.19 68.02
CA ASP A 382 6.83 88.44 69.44
C ASP A 382 7.12 89.93 69.72
N SER A 383 6.43 90.48 70.71
CA SER A 383 6.49 91.89 71.04
C SER A 383 6.57 92.08 72.54
N GLN A 384 7.46 92.96 72.98
CA GLN A 384 7.60 93.33 74.38
C GLN A 384 7.73 94.85 74.54
N VAL A 385 7.53 95.33 75.76
CA VAL A 385 7.81 96.72 76.14
C VAL A 385 8.92 96.69 77.19
N VAL A 386 10.00 97.42 76.92
CA VAL A 386 11.12 97.59 77.86
C VAL A 386 11.22 99.04 78.30
N THR A 387 11.80 99.28 79.46
CA THR A 387 12.12 100.63 79.92
C THR A 387 13.52 101.01 79.43
N VAL A 388 13.62 102.13 78.72
CA VAL A 388 14.89 102.72 78.30
C VAL A 388 15.12 104.04 79.02
N THR A 389 16.35 104.27 79.46
CA THR A 389 16.74 105.55 80.08
C THR A 389 17.23 106.50 78.99
N GLN A 390 16.65 107.69 78.93
CA GLN A 390 17.17 108.80 78.14
C GLN A 390 17.90 109.76 79.07
N ASN A 391 19.03 110.28 78.60
CA ASN A 391 19.84 111.25 79.30
C ASN A 391 19.92 112.54 78.48
N GLN A 392 19.82 113.68 79.15
CA GLN A 392 20.08 114.98 78.53
C GLN A 392 20.92 115.84 79.48
N SER A 393 21.69 116.76 78.91
CA SER A 393 22.37 117.80 79.70
C SER A 393 21.40 118.94 80.01
N ALA A 394 21.40 119.41 81.25
CA ALA A 394 20.62 120.55 81.71
C ALA A 394 21.48 121.46 82.60
N THR A 395 20.98 122.67 82.87
CA THR A 395 21.65 123.66 83.73
C THR A 395 20.72 124.06 84.86
N GLY A 396 21.24 124.09 86.10
CA GLY A 396 20.48 124.45 87.29
C GLY A 396 19.97 125.89 87.26
N THR A 397 18.80 126.12 87.86
CA THR A 397 18.11 127.41 87.92
C THR A 397 17.84 127.89 89.34
N LYS A 398 18.38 127.22 90.37
CA LYS A 398 18.17 127.57 91.79
C LYS A 398 19.01 128.78 92.22
N ASP A 399 18.34 129.88 92.56
CA ASP A 399 18.97 131.13 92.95
C ASP A 399 19.38 131.16 94.44
N TYR A 400 20.46 131.87 94.80
CA TYR A 400 20.98 131.94 96.19
C TYR A 400 21.55 133.32 96.59
N ILE A 401 21.29 133.76 97.82
CA ILE A 401 21.52 135.15 98.32
C ILE A 401 22.96 135.36 98.83
N VAL A 402 23.57 136.51 98.50
CA VAL A 402 25.01 136.79 98.70
C VAL A 402 25.44 137.95 99.66
N SER A 403 24.57 138.73 100.40
CA SER A 403 24.96 139.56 101.63
C SER A 403 23.89 140.56 102.22
N GLN A 404 24.12 141.10 103.47
CA GLN A 404 23.25 141.94 104.39
C GLN A 404 23.89 143.28 104.93
N ARG A 405 23.14 144.18 105.63
CA ARG A 405 23.66 145.19 106.64
C ARG A 405 22.65 145.66 107.73
N LEU A 406 23.15 146.03 108.94
CA LEU A 406 22.49 146.21 110.28
C LEU A 406 22.55 147.65 110.89
N GLN A 407 21.63 148.01 111.82
CA GLN A 407 21.83 149.00 112.92
C GLN A 407 20.95 148.70 114.17
N ALA A 408 21.42 149.09 115.37
CA ALA A 408 21.20 148.43 116.67
C ALA A 408 20.25 149.14 117.68
N GLY A 409 19.65 148.36 118.61
CA GLY A 409 18.89 148.86 119.78
C GLY A 409 18.63 147.81 120.88
N ARG A 410 19.40 147.94 121.99
CA ARG A 410 19.21 147.61 123.44
C ARG A 410 18.18 146.58 123.99
N HIS A 411 18.68 145.80 124.97
CA HIS A 411 18.05 145.16 126.17
C HIS A 411 16.85 144.21 125.92
N GLY A 412 16.69 143.03 126.53
CA GLY A 412 17.35 142.31 127.60
C GLY A 412 16.33 141.32 128.22
N LEU A 413 16.79 140.10 128.54
CA LEU A 413 16.30 139.18 129.59
C LEU A 413 14.99 138.35 129.42
N ILE A 414 15.07 137.11 129.97
CA ILE A 414 14.03 136.12 130.37
C ILE A 414 13.62 135.11 129.28
N GLN A 415 13.40 133.79 129.50
CA GLN A 415 13.73 132.75 130.49
C GLN A 415 12.96 131.47 130.02
N GLU A 416 13.47 130.28 130.34
CA GLU A 416 12.76 128.98 130.49
C GLU A 416 12.07 128.29 129.27
N ARG A 417 12.59 127.13 128.83
CA ARG A 417 12.08 125.74 129.08
C ARG A 417 10.93 125.31 128.12
N PRO A 418 10.48 124.04 128.10
CA PRO A 418 11.18 122.74 127.96
C PRO A 418 10.43 121.77 126.98
N MET A 419 10.85 120.49 126.99
CA MET A 419 10.03 119.28 126.74
C MET A 419 9.74 118.89 125.27
N HIS A 420 10.28 117.73 124.84
CA HIS A 420 9.60 116.40 124.73
C HIS A 420 8.52 116.37 123.63
N ALA A 421 8.25 115.32 122.88
CA ALA A 421 8.79 113.99 122.62
C ALA A 421 7.85 113.41 121.53
N VAL A 422 7.94 112.11 121.28
CA VAL A 422 6.83 111.23 120.86
C VAL A 422 6.77 110.83 119.37
N ARG A 423 7.32 109.62 119.18
CA ARG A 423 6.71 108.38 118.63
C ARG A 423 6.09 108.34 117.23
N GLY A 424 6.43 107.21 116.62
CA GLY A 424 5.45 106.19 116.16
C GLY A 424 5.38 106.13 114.64
N HIS A 425 5.25 104.99 113.97
CA HIS A 425 4.99 103.59 114.35
C HIS A 425 5.29 102.78 113.05
N LEU A 426 5.85 101.56 113.13
CA LEU A 426 5.18 100.28 112.79
C LEU A 426 4.49 100.24 111.40
N ARG A 427 4.71 99.30 110.47
CA ARG A 427 4.71 97.81 110.51
C ARG A 427 5.22 97.30 109.13
N LEU A 428 6.06 96.27 109.02
CA LEU A 428 5.78 94.81 109.11
C LEU A 428 4.90 94.24 107.97
N ARG A 429 5.51 93.41 107.10
CA ARG A 429 5.23 91.96 106.87
C ARG A 429 6.10 91.46 105.70
N ARG A 430 7.05 90.53 105.95
CA ARG A 430 6.93 89.05 105.95
C ARG A 430 6.91 88.47 104.54
N SER A 431 7.93 87.71 104.13
CA SER A 431 8.00 86.22 104.20
C SER A 431 7.89 85.64 102.77
N ILE A 432 8.52 84.56 102.30
CA ILE A 432 9.14 83.36 102.90
C ILE A 432 10.09 82.73 101.86
N TRP A 433 11.04 81.96 102.40
CA TRP A 433 12.04 81.10 101.77
C TRP A 433 11.48 79.69 101.41
N VAL A 434 12.00 79.08 100.33
CA VAL A 434 12.53 77.68 100.25
C VAL A 434 11.57 76.46 100.32
N ASN A 435 11.57 75.61 99.27
CA ASN A 435 12.29 74.31 99.17
C ASN A 435 11.61 73.23 98.29
N HIS A 436 12.48 72.45 97.63
CA HIS A 436 12.48 71.02 97.31
C HIS A 436 11.30 70.26 96.64
N SER A 437 11.65 69.66 95.50
CA SER A 437 11.72 68.20 95.23
C SER A 437 10.56 67.31 95.69
N LEU A 438 9.88 66.64 94.75
CA LEU A 438 10.07 65.21 94.44
C LEU A 438 9.07 64.66 93.40
N ARG A 439 9.54 63.59 92.77
CA ARG A 439 8.92 62.63 91.83
C ARG A 439 7.56 62.07 92.25
N ALA A 440 6.73 61.73 91.26
CA ALA A 440 6.13 60.40 90.97
C ALA A 440 5.16 60.58 89.79
N ALA A 441 5.33 59.94 88.62
CA ALA A 441 5.23 58.52 88.27
C ALA A 441 3.79 58.02 88.01
N LEU A 442 3.71 57.12 87.02
CA LEU A 442 2.59 56.33 86.47
C LEU A 442 1.66 57.05 85.47
N ALA A 443 1.26 56.54 84.30
CA ALA A 443 1.33 55.27 83.53
C ALA A 443 -0.10 54.93 83.05
N LEU A 444 -0.17 54.13 81.96
CA LEU A 444 -1.32 53.50 81.29
C LEU A 444 -2.06 54.36 80.23
N LYS A 445 -2.53 53.84 79.08
CA LYS A 445 -2.37 52.60 78.30
C LYS A 445 -3.30 52.75 77.06
N ILE A 446 -2.97 52.06 75.95
CA ILE A 446 -3.88 51.66 74.84
C ILE A 446 -4.23 52.83 73.87
N ARG A 447 -3.90 52.78 72.58
CA ARG A 447 -4.19 51.73 71.59
C ARG A 447 -3.17 51.70 70.46
#